data_AF-A0A150UZM1-F1
#
_entry.id   AF-A0A150UZM1-F1
#
_cell.length_a   1.000
_cell.length_b   1.000
_cell.length_c   1.000
_cell.angle_alpha   90.00
_cell.angle_beta   90.00
_cell.angle_gamma   90.00
#
_symmetry.space_group_name_H-M   'P 1'
#
loop_
_entity.id
_entity.type
_entity.pdbx_description
1 polymer ?
#
loop_
_entity_poly.entity_id
_entity_poly.type
_entity_poly.pdbx_seq_one_letter_code
_entity_poly.pdbx_strand_id
1 'polypeptide(L)'
;PLAARLAATTEKLSRFLALKKQDVHFNARLQQSSSLRNPSLLPKLMAYAGITQEESYASSLPEELAVPRRWPEEYYVEGLVRENEQREKRRRLAEKGKIDFVSAASDASRSSEKGTTPTEAGVGADRKTELEKR
;
A
#
# COMPACT_ATOMS: atom_id res chain seq x y z
N PRO A 1 16.29 37.48 -27.47
CA PRO A 1 17.45 36.70 -27.94
C PRO A 1 18.04 35.83 -26.80
N LEU A 2 18.53 34.63 -27.12
CA LEU A 2 19.02 33.65 -26.13
C LEU A 2 20.19 34.20 -25.31
N ALA A 3 21.09 34.96 -25.95
CA ALA A 3 22.23 35.61 -25.29
C ALA A 3 21.82 36.58 -24.17
N ALA A 4 20.76 37.37 -24.36
CA ALA A 4 20.27 38.28 -23.33
C ALA A 4 19.66 37.54 -22.14
N ARG A 5 19.00 36.39 -22.37
CA ARG A 5 18.50 35.52 -21.29
C ARG A 5 19.65 34.93 -20.48
N LEU A 6 20.70 34.44 -21.16
CA LEU A 6 21.89 33.91 -20.50
C LEU A 6 22.56 34.98 -19.64
N ALA A 7 22.81 36.18 -20.19
CA ALA A 7 23.40 37.29 -19.43
C ALA A 7 22.59 37.62 -18.17
N ALA A 8 21.26 37.74 -18.29
CA ALA A 8 20.38 37.99 -17.15
C ALA A 8 20.39 36.84 -16.12
N THR A 9 20.55 35.58 -16.53
CA THR A 9 20.74 34.47 -15.59
C THR A 9 22.08 34.53 -14.87
N THR A 10 23.16 34.88 -15.58
CA THR A 10 24.49 35.00 -15.00
C THR A 10 24.56 36.12 -13.96
N GLU A 11 23.89 37.25 -14.21
CA GLU A 11 23.77 38.35 -13.22
C GLU A 11 23.01 37.94 -11.95
N LYS A 12 21.93 37.16 -12.09
CA LYS A 12 21.21 36.63 -10.92
C LYS A 12 22.10 35.69 -10.11
N LEU A 13 22.92 34.89 -10.78
CA LEU A 13 23.83 33.93 -10.15
C LEU A 13 25.00 34.64 -9.46
N SER A 14 25.57 35.68 -10.07
CA SER A 14 26.63 36.50 -9.44
C SER A 14 26.11 37.19 -8.17
N ARG A 15 24.89 37.74 -8.21
CA ARG A 15 24.23 38.29 -7.03
C ARG A 15 24.00 37.25 -5.93
N PHE A 16 23.56 36.04 -6.30
CA PHE A 16 23.38 34.95 -5.34
C PHE A 16 24.70 34.57 -4.64
N LEU A 17 25.80 34.49 -5.39
CA LEU A 17 27.13 34.21 -4.83
C LEU A 17 27.62 35.32 -3.90
N ALA A 18 27.35 36.59 -4.22
CA ALA A 18 27.69 37.71 -3.35
C ALA A 18 26.93 37.66 -2.02
N LEU A 19 25.62 37.36 -2.06
CA LEU A 19 24.80 37.18 -0.85
C LEU A 19 25.27 36.00 0.01
N LYS A 20 25.69 34.90 -0.62
CA LYS A 20 26.22 33.73 0.10
C LYS A 20 27.52 34.05 0.84
N LYS A 21 28.39 34.89 0.27
CA LYS A 21 29.61 35.38 0.96
C LYS A 21 29.30 36.27 2.16
N GLN A 22 28.13 36.92 2.17
CA GLN A 22 27.63 37.74 3.28
C GLN A 22 26.82 36.92 4.30
N ASP A 23 26.96 35.59 4.26
CA ASP A 23 26.26 34.64 5.12
C ASP A 23 24.72 34.61 4.97
N VAL A 24 24.18 35.24 3.91
CA VAL A 24 22.74 35.22 3.63
C VAL A 24 22.37 33.89 2.97
N HIS A 25 21.84 32.97 3.77
CA HIS A 25 21.39 31.65 3.33
C HIS A 25 20.00 31.73 2.70
N PHE A 26 19.93 31.76 1.36
CA PHE A 26 18.67 31.88 0.63
C PHE A 26 17.67 30.78 0.98
N ASN A 27 18.10 29.51 1.07
CA ASN A 27 17.21 28.39 1.40
C ASN A 27 16.63 28.52 2.81
N ALA A 28 17.41 29.02 3.78
CA ALA A 28 16.93 29.27 5.14
C ALA A 28 15.86 30.37 5.15
N ARG A 29 16.12 31.49 4.46
CA ARG A 29 15.16 32.59 4.33
C ARG A 29 13.91 32.17 3.55
N LEU A 30 14.07 31.33 2.54
CA LEU A 30 13.00 30.81 1.71
C LEU A 30 12.11 29.84 2.50
N GLN A 31 12.70 28.97 3.32
CA GLN A 31 11.98 28.07 4.23
C GLN A 31 11.17 28.83 5.30
N GLN A 32 11.68 29.97 5.78
CA GLN A 32 10.98 30.84 6.74
C GLN A 32 9.83 31.64 6.10
N SER A 33 9.79 31.73 4.77
CA SER A 33 8.77 32.51 4.04
C SER A 33 7.37 31.92 4.22
N SER A 34 6.38 32.78 4.45
CA SER A 34 4.96 32.37 4.54
C SER A 34 4.42 31.79 3.24
N SER A 35 4.95 32.23 2.09
CA SER A 35 4.50 31.74 0.78
C SER A 35 4.73 30.23 0.62
N LEU A 36 5.86 29.70 1.12
CA LEU A 36 6.17 28.26 1.03
C LEU A 36 5.45 27.40 2.08
N ARG A 37 4.83 28.01 3.09
CA ARG A 37 4.03 27.28 4.10
C ARG A 37 2.66 26.85 3.59
N ASN A 38 2.26 27.29 2.39
CA ASN A 38 1.01 26.90 1.78
C ASN A 38 1.14 25.52 1.10
N PRO A 39 0.44 24.46 1.58
CA PRO A 39 0.54 23.13 1.01
C PRO A 39 0.06 23.05 -0.46
N SER A 40 -0.78 23.99 -0.90
CA SER A 40 -1.26 24.04 -2.29
C SER A 40 -0.27 24.68 -3.28
N LEU A 41 0.84 25.25 -2.78
CA LEU A 41 1.79 25.94 -3.65
C LEU A 41 2.63 24.96 -4.47
N LEU A 42 3.16 23.91 -3.84
CA LEU A 42 4.06 22.96 -4.51
C LEU A 42 3.40 22.31 -5.74
N PRO A 43 2.15 21.79 -5.68
CA PRO A 43 1.49 21.23 -6.87
C PRO A 43 1.35 22.23 -8.02
N LYS A 44 1.10 23.51 -7.72
CA LYS A 44 0.99 24.56 -8.75
C LYS A 44 2.34 24.88 -9.40
N LEU A 45 3.40 24.92 -8.60
CA LEU A 45 4.76 25.10 -9.11
C LEU A 45 5.20 23.94 -9.99
N MET A 46 4.87 22.71 -9.58
CA MET A 46 5.12 21.50 -10.38
C MET A 46 4.35 21.53 -11.69
N ALA A 47 3.06 21.87 -11.66
CA ALA A 47 2.25 22.03 -12.87
C ALA A 47 2.79 23.13 -13.80
N TYR A 48 3.22 24.27 -13.25
CA TYR A 48 3.84 25.36 -14.03
C TYR A 48 5.15 24.93 -14.68
N ALA A 49 5.95 24.12 -13.98
CA ALA A 49 7.20 23.57 -14.51
C ALA A 49 7.00 22.37 -15.45
N GLY A 50 5.77 21.86 -15.58
CA GLY A 50 5.46 20.66 -16.36
C GLY A 50 6.03 19.38 -15.75
N ILE A 51 6.27 19.36 -14.43
CA ILE A 51 6.85 18.23 -13.70
C ILE A 51 5.71 17.42 -13.07
N THR A 52 5.63 16.15 -13.42
CA THR A 52 4.71 15.20 -12.78
C THR A 52 5.19 14.81 -11.38
N GLN A 53 4.27 14.31 -10.54
CA GLN A 53 4.63 13.84 -9.20
C GLN A 53 5.73 12.77 -9.24
N GLU A 54 5.67 11.87 -10.21
CA GLU A 54 6.63 10.77 -10.35
C GLU A 54 7.98 11.24 -10.88
N GLU A 55 8.02 12.30 -11.67
CA GLU A 55 9.27 12.94 -12.11
C GLU A 55 9.97 13.67 -10.97
N SER A 56 9.22 14.16 -9.98
CA SER A 56 9.81 14.79 -8.79
C SER A 56 10.66 13.82 -7.95
N TYR A 57 10.44 12.51 -8.09
CA TYR A 57 11.21 11.45 -7.43
C TYR A 57 12.38 10.94 -8.27
N ALA A 58 12.66 11.53 -9.43
CA ALA A 58 13.77 11.11 -10.26
C ALA A 58 15.12 11.36 -9.57
N SER A 59 15.99 10.35 -9.60
CA SER A 59 17.37 10.48 -9.14
C SER A 59 18.25 11.04 -10.24
N SER A 60 19.26 11.83 -9.86
CA SER A 60 20.36 12.20 -10.75
C SER A 60 21.45 11.13 -10.85
N LEU A 61 21.32 10.04 -10.08
CA LEU A 61 22.27 8.93 -10.07
C LEU A 61 21.99 7.95 -11.22
N PRO A 62 22.99 7.17 -11.66
CA PRO A 62 22.80 6.08 -12.61
C PRO A 62 21.78 5.07 -12.10
N GLU A 63 21.09 4.39 -13.02
CA GLU A 63 19.97 3.49 -12.72
C GLU A 63 20.34 2.36 -11.75
N GLU A 64 21.59 1.89 -11.77
CA GLU A 64 22.10 0.84 -10.87
C GLU A 64 22.16 1.25 -9.39
N LEU A 65 22.29 2.56 -9.12
CA LEU A 65 22.39 3.12 -7.76
C LEU A 65 21.18 3.98 -7.39
N ALA A 66 20.33 4.28 -8.36
CA ALA A 66 19.17 5.11 -8.18
C ALA A 66 18.05 4.36 -7.44
N VAL A 67 17.28 5.10 -6.66
CA VAL A 67 16.00 4.59 -6.16
C VAL A 67 15.01 4.55 -7.31
N PRO A 68 14.29 3.43 -7.52
CA PRO A 68 13.24 3.36 -8.54
C PRO A 68 12.17 4.42 -8.31
N ARG A 69 11.74 5.10 -9.38
CA ARG A 69 10.68 6.12 -9.33
C ARG A 69 9.32 5.54 -8.96
N ARG A 70 9.08 4.29 -9.36
CA ARG A 70 7.92 3.46 -8.98
C ARG A 70 8.42 2.11 -8.52
N TRP A 71 7.79 1.61 -7.48
CA TRP A 71 8.00 0.25 -7.00
C TRP A 71 7.01 -0.69 -7.71
N PRO A 72 7.32 -1.99 -7.78
CA PRO A 72 6.32 -3.01 -8.12
C PRO A 72 5.09 -2.93 -7.21
N GLU A 73 3.91 -3.27 -7.74
CA GLU A 73 2.62 -3.18 -7.01
C GLU A 73 2.65 -3.98 -5.69
N GLU A 74 3.34 -5.11 -5.69
CA GLU A 74 3.50 -6.03 -4.56
C GLU A 74 4.17 -5.38 -3.33
N TYR A 75 4.99 -4.36 -3.54
CA TYR A 75 5.70 -3.66 -2.46
C TYR A 75 4.93 -2.47 -1.90
N TYR A 76 3.81 -2.09 -2.51
CA TYR A 76 2.90 -1.14 -1.88
C TYR A 76 2.06 -1.81 -0.81
N VAL A 77 1.49 -0.99 0.09
CA VAL A 77 0.71 -1.46 1.26
C VAL A 77 -0.35 -2.50 0.87
N GLU A 78 -1.06 -2.27 -0.23
CA GLU A 78 -2.09 -3.19 -0.71
C GLU A 78 -1.51 -4.56 -1.11
N GLY A 79 -0.39 -4.57 -1.82
CA GLY A 79 0.32 -5.78 -2.21
C GLY A 79 0.81 -6.58 -0.99
N LEU A 80 1.43 -5.88 -0.03
CA LEU A 80 1.92 -6.46 1.22
C LEU A 80 0.79 -7.07 2.06
N VAL A 81 -0.36 -6.39 2.15
CA VAL A 81 -1.54 -6.89 2.86
C VAL A 81 -2.08 -8.14 2.18
N ARG A 82 -2.26 -8.12 0.85
CA ARG A 82 -2.73 -9.27 0.07
C ARG A 82 -1.81 -10.48 0.26
N GLU A 83 -0.50 -10.30 0.17
CA GLU A 83 0.47 -11.38 0.34
C GLU A 83 0.41 -11.98 1.75
N ASN A 84 0.31 -11.12 2.77
CA ASN A 84 0.22 -11.57 4.16
C ASN A 84 -1.04 -12.40 4.41
N GLU A 85 -2.20 -11.94 3.92
CA GLU A 85 -3.45 -12.70 4.01
C GLU A 85 -3.37 -14.06 3.32
N GLN A 86 -2.75 -14.13 2.13
CA GLN A 86 -2.55 -15.39 1.42
C GLN A 86 -1.63 -16.33 2.20
N ARG A 87 -0.56 -15.81 2.82
CA ARG A 87 0.34 -16.59 3.68
C ARG A 87 -0.38 -17.16 4.90
N GLU A 88 -1.22 -16.36 5.56
CA GLU A 88 -2.06 -16.80 6.69
C GLU A 88 -3.06 -17.89 6.27
N LYS A 89 -3.73 -17.72 5.12
CA LYS A 89 -4.65 -18.74 4.56
C LYS A 89 -3.93 -20.06 4.28
N ARG A 90 -2.73 -20.02 3.67
CA ARG A 90 -1.90 -21.21 3.43
C ARG A 90 -1.50 -21.89 4.74
N ARG A 91 -1.12 -21.13 5.78
CA ARG A 91 -0.78 -21.71 7.09
C ARG A 91 -1.98 -22.42 7.71
N ARG A 92 -3.16 -21.81 7.71
CA ARG A 92 -4.39 -22.42 8.24
C ARG A 92 -4.80 -23.69 7.50
N LEU A 93 -4.62 -23.73 6.17
CA LEU A 93 -4.89 -24.93 5.39
C LEU A 93 -3.89 -26.06 5.70
N ALA A 94 -2.61 -25.72 5.86
CA ALA A 94 -1.57 -26.67 6.23
C ALA A 94 -1.79 -27.26 7.65
N GLU A 95 -2.26 -26.45 8.61
CA GLU A 95 -2.62 -26.89 9.96
C GLU A 95 -3.83 -27.85 9.94
N LYS A 96 -4.84 -27.58 9.11
CA LYS A 96 -6.03 -28.46 8.97
C LYS A 96 -5.71 -29.80 8.30
N GLY A 97 -4.69 -29.88 7.45
CA GLY A 97 -4.27 -31.11 6.78
C GLY A 97 -3.50 -32.10 7.65
N LYS A 98 -3.19 -31.76 8.91
CA LYS A 98 -2.35 -32.55 9.82
C LYS A 98 -3.16 -33.26 10.92
N ILE A 99 -4.42 -33.59 10.65
CA ILE A 99 -5.28 -34.34 11.57
C ILE A 99 -5.28 -35.80 11.13
N ASP A 100 -4.49 -36.64 11.80
CA ASP A 100 -4.52 -38.09 11.61
C ASP A 100 -5.71 -38.68 12.37
N PHE A 101 -6.76 -39.05 11.65
CA PHE A 101 -7.90 -39.73 12.22
C PHE A 101 -7.55 -41.20 12.48
N VAL A 102 -7.45 -41.59 13.75
CA VAL A 102 -7.35 -43.01 14.13
C VAL A 102 -8.74 -43.62 14.05
N SER A 103 -8.93 -44.60 13.17
CA SER A 103 -10.15 -45.41 13.15
C SER A 103 -10.26 -46.19 14.45
N ALA A 104 -11.39 -46.10 15.15
CA ALA A 104 -11.69 -46.96 16.29
C ALA A 104 -11.59 -48.41 15.81
N ALA A 105 -10.59 -49.13 16.32
CA ALA A 105 -10.47 -50.55 16.09
C ALA A 105 -11.80 -51.20 16.50
N SER A 106 -12.39 -51.91 15.56
CA SER A 106 -13.52 -52.78 15.73
C SER A 106 -13.19 -53.84 16.79
N ASP A 107 -13.47 -53.52 18.05
CA ASP A 107 -13.54 -54.52 19.10
C ASP A 107 -14.85 -55.29 18.92
N ALA A 108 -14.78 -56.26 18.01
CA ALA A 108 -15.81 -57.25 17.80
C ALA A 108 -15.82 -58.22 18.99
N SER A 109 -16.51 -57.86 20.08
CA SER A 109 -17.06 -58.86 20.99
C SER A 109 -18.17 -58.32 21.92
N ARG A 110 -19.39 -58.82 21.66
CA ARG A 110 -20.57 -58.95 22.58
C ARG A 110 -21.32 -57.63 22.83
N SER A 111 -22.63 -57.50 22.63
CA SER A 111 -23.71 -58.44 22.35
C SER A 111 -24.93 -57.62 21.91
N SER A 112 -25.69 -58.18 20.96
CA SER A 112 -27.12 -58.01 20.70
C SER A 112 -27.88 -56.98 21.57
N GLU A 113 -28.51 -55.99 20.95
CA GLU A 113 -29.98 -55.92 20.95
C GLU A 113 -30.57 -54.94 19.92
N LYS A 114 -31.55 -55.52 19.23
CA LYS A 114 -32.45 -55.06 18.18
C LYS A 114 -33.17 -53.73 18.51
N GLY A 115 -33.17 -52.80 17.56
CA GLY A 115 -33.96 -51.55 17.62
C GLY A 115 -34.38 -51.07 16.23
N THR A 116 -35.55 -51.53 15.80
CA THR A 116 -36.30 -51.27 14.57
C THR A 116 -36.49 -49.77 14.23
N THR A 117 -36.26 -49.37 12.98
CA THR A 117 -36.97 -48.24 12.30
C THR A 117 -38.20 -48.82 11.58
N PRO A 118 -39.30 -48.09 11.27
CA PRO A 118 -39.35 -46.67 10.87
C PRO A 118 -40.64 -45.86 11.24
N THR A 119 -40.67 -44.59 10.77
CA THR A 119 -41.85 -43.78 10.38
C THR A 119 -42.63 -43.01 11.46
N GLU A 120 -42.60 -41.66 11.40
CA GLU A 120 -43.78 -40.85 11.03
C GLU A 120 -43.43 -39.38 10.77
N ALA A 121 -44.13 -38.82 9.79
CA ALA A 121 -44.04 -37.44 9.34
C ALA A 121 -44.74 -36.48 10.31
N GLY A 122 -44.12 -35.34 10.58
CA GLY A 122 -44.70 -34.24 11.34
C GLY A 122 -44.31 -32.90 10.72
N VAL A 123 -45.25 -32.33 9.98
CA VAL A 123 -45.22 -31.01 9.34
C VAL A 123 -45.05 -29.90 10.39
N GLY A 124 -44.16 -28.94 10.13
CA GLY A 124 -44.01 -27.71 10.91
C GLY A 124 -43.44 -26.60 10.05
N ALA A 125 -44.34 -25.91 9.36
CA ALA A 125 -44.07 -24.70 8.59
C ALA A 125 -43.68 -23.51 9.51
N ASP A 126 -43.12 -22.48 8.87
CA ASP A 126 -42.90 -21.12 9.34
C ASP A 126 -41.66 -20.83 10.22
N ARG A 127 -40.65 -20.23 9.59
CA ARG A 127 -40.27 -18.84 9.89
C ARG A 127 -39.49 -18.20 8.73
N LYS A 128 -39.99 -17.04 8.34
CA LYS A 128 -39.62 -16.20 7.21
C LYS A 128 -38.14 -15.76 7.23
N THR A 129 -37.62 -15.68 6.00
CA THR A 129 -36.60 -14.75 5.52
C THR A 129 -36.77 -13.33 6.09
N GLU A 130 -35.65 -12.62 6.33
CA GLU A 130 -35.46 -11.15 6.20
C GLU A 130 -34.51 -10.59 7.27
N LEU A 131 -33.20 -10.52 6.97
CA LEU A 131 -32.33 -9.41 7.40
C LEU A 131 -30.99 -9.41 6.65
N GLU A 132 -31.03 -9.32 5.32
CA GLU A 132 -29.94 -8.74 4.54
C GLU A 132 -30.38 -7.35 4.07
N LYS A 133 -29.44 -6.39 4.12
CA LYS A 133 -29.57 -4.94 3.86
C LYS A 133 -30.00 -4.08 5.05
N ARG A 134 -29.00 -3.65 5.82
CA ARG A 134 -28.73 -2.22 6.01
C ARG A 134 -27.23 -1.95 5.97
#